data_AF-A0A7S3HAB1-F1
#
_entry.id   AF-A0A7S3HAB1-F1
#
_cell.length_a   1.000
_cell.length_b   1.000
_cell.length_c   1.000
_cell.angle_alpha   90.00
_cell.angle_beta   90.00
_cell.angle_gamma   90.00
#
_symmetry.space_group_name_H-M   'P 1'
#
loop_
_entity.id
_entity.type
_entity.pdbx_description
1 polymer ?
#
loop_
_entity_poly.entity_id
_entity_poly.type
_entity_poly.pdbx_seq_one_letter_code
_entity_poly.pdbx_strand_id
1 'polypeptide(L)'
;MGLIVLINDRILMKHEASEQLYSEGAWALATQAIDIPLALVGALLNVCIMLGFAEMQAALYNSMFLWALLLFFVYDSLFAFIAAVAADTRQAQVLASPCVSIFMLFNGFIVTQRDS
;
A
#
# COMPACT_ATOMS: atom_id res chain seq x y z
N MET A 1 0.45 3.38 -5.11
CA MET A 1 0.65 3.14 -6.56
C MET A 1 0.45 1.67 -6.98
N GLY A 2 0.11 1.33 -8.23
CA GLY A 2 -0.02 -0.07 -8.68
C GLY A 2 1.34 -0.76 -8.90
N LEU A 3 1.49 -2.02 -8.47
CA LEU A 3 2.76 -2.79 -8.52
C LEU A 3 3.47 -2.79 -9.89
N ILE A 4 2.69 -2.76 -10.97
CA ILE A 4 3.17 -2.72 -12.36
C ILE A 4 3.87 -1.38 -12.69
N VAL A 5 3.34 -0.28 -12.16
CA VAL A 5 3.85 1.07 -12.41
C VAL A 5 5.18 1.26 -11.68
N LEU A 6 5.29 0.80 -10.43
CA LEU A 6 6.51 0.90 -9.63
C LEU A 6 7.72 0.21 -10.28
N ILE A 7 7.52 -0.94 -10.93
CA ILE A 7 8.61 -1.68 -11.57
C ILE A 7 9.04 -1.00 -12.88
N ASN A 8 8.09 -0.47 -13.65
CA ASN A 8 8.41 0.26 -14.86
C ASN A 8 9.13 1.58 -14.57
N ASP A 9 8.67 2.32 -13.56
CA ASP A 9 9.28 3.57 -13.11
C ASP A 9 10.69 3.35 -12.55
N ARG A 10 10.96 2.20 -11.92
CA ARG A 10 12.31 1.83 -11.47
C ARG A 10 13.28 1.67 -12.64
N ILE A 11 12.85 1.07 -13.75
CA ILE A 11 13.70 0.91 -14.94
C ILE A 11 14.02 2.29 -15.51
N LEU A 12 13.00 3.15 -15.63
CA LEU A 12 13.17 4.54 -16.06
C LEU A 12 14.14 5.29 -15.15
N MET A 13 13.96 5.19 -13.83
CA MET A 13 14.81 5.84 -12.83
C MET A 13 16.28 5.41 -12.93
N LYS A 14 16.56 4.12 -13.17
CA LYS A 14 17.94 3.62 -13.36
C LYS A 14 18.60 4.22 -14.60
N HIS A 15 17.84 4.45 -15.66
CA HIS A 15 18.33 5.12 -16.86
C HIS A 15 18.61 6.60 -16.58
N GLU A 16 17.66 7.31 -15.98
CA GLU A 16 17.77 8.75 -15.68
C GLU A 16 18.84 9.08 -14.63
N ALA A 17 19.03 8.21 -13.63
CA ALA A 17 20.09 8.35 -12.63
C ALA A 17 21.48 8.12 -13.25
N SER A 18 21.60 7.24 -14.25
CA SER A 18 22.85 7.04 -14.99
C SER A 18 23.24 8.27 -15.81
N GLU A 19 22.25 9.06 -16.23
CA GLU A 19 22.43 10.32 -16.96
C GLU A 19 22.56 11.54 -16.03
N GLN A 20 22.56 11.35 -14.70
CA GLN A 20 22.66 12.39 -13.66
C GLN A 20 21.59 13.50 -13.76
N LEU A 21 20.41 13.23 -14.33
CA LEU A 21 19.36 14.26 -14.44
C LEU A 21 18.80 14.67 -13.07
N TYR A 22 18.61 13.73 -12.14
CA TYR A 22 18.12 13.98 -10.77
C TYR A 22 18.70 12.96 -9.77
N SER A 23 18.76 13.33 -8.48
CA SER A 23 19.22 12.43 -7.42
C SER A 23 18.14 11.41 -7.03
N GLU A 24 18.54 10.23 -6.57
CA GLU A 24 17.60 9.17 -6.15
C GLU A 24 16.65 9.64 -5.03
N GLY A 25 17.12 10.55 -4.16
CA GLY A 25 16.31 11.14 -3.10
C GLY A 25 15.24 12.10 -3.60
N ALA A 26 15.48 12.82 -4.69
CA ALA A 26 14.49 13.72 -5.29
C ALA A 26 13.32 12.94 -5.88
N TRP A 27 13.60 11.80 -6.51
CA TRP A 27 12.58 10.89 -7.04
C TRP A 27 11.71 10.30 -5.92
N ALA A 28 12.32 9.82 -4.84
CA ALA A 28 11.57 9.28 -3.71
C ALA A 28 10.61 10.32 -3.10
N LEU A 29 11.05 11.57 -2.94
CA LEU A 29 10.20 12.65 -2.43
C LEU A 29 9.04 12.99 -3.37
N ALA A 30 9.27 12.98 -4.68
CA ALA A 30 8.22 13.23 -5.68
C ALA A 30 7.15 12.14 -5.66
N THR A 31 7.54 10.86 -5.56
CA THR A 31 6.61 9.75 -5.47
C THR A 31 5.79 9.81 -4.18
N GLN A 32 6.43 10.05 -3.03
CA GLN A 32 5.72 10.21 -1.75
C GLN A 32 4.72 11.37 -1.76
N ALA A 33 5.03 12.48 -2.45
CA ALA A 33 4.12 13.61 -2.56
C ALA A 33 2.83 13.28 -3.32
N ILE A 34 2.85 12.28 -4.20
CA ILE A 34 1.69 11.82 -4.98
C ILE A 34 0.94 10.71 -4.22
N ASP A 35 1.64 9.79 -3.57
CA ASP A 35 1.00 8.67 -2.87
C ASP A 35 0.24 9.10 -1.61
N ILE A 36 0.72 10.11 -0.85
CA ILE A 36 0.03 10.62 0.34
C ILE A 36 -1.40 11.12 0.05
N PRO A 37 -1.64 12.03 -0.91
CA PRO A 37 -2.99 12.48 -1.21
C PRO A 37 -3.87 11.36 -1.77
N LEU A 38 -3.30 10.43 -2.54
CA LEU A 38 -4.02 9.27 -3.04
C LEU A 38 -4.49 8.35 -1.90
N ALA A 39 -3.62 8.09 -0.92
CA ALA A 39 -3.94 7.31 0.26
C ALA A 39 -5.01 7.99 1.13
N LEU A 40 -4.96 9.31 1.28
CA LEU A 40 -5.98 10.09 2.00
C LEU A 40 -7.36 9.95 1.35
N VAL A 41 -7.44 10.13 0.02
CA VAL A 41 -8.71 10.01 -0.72
C VAL A 41 -9.22 8.58 -0.68
N GLY A 42 -8.34 7.58 -0.84
CA GLY A 42 -8.70 6.17 -0.75
C GLY A 42 -9.25 5.77 0.62
N ALA A 43 -8.59 6.20 1.70
CA ALA A 43 -9.05 5.97 3.07
C ALA A 43 -10.39 6.67 3.36
N LEU A 44 -10.56 7.91 2.89
CA LEU A 44 -11.81 8.66 3.02
C LEU A 44 -12.97 7.94 2.34
N LEU A 45 -12.80 7.55 1.07
CA LEU A 45 -13.83 6.83 0.31
C LEU A 45 -14.18 5.51 0.97
N ASN A 46 -13.17 4.73 1.41
CA ASN A 46 -13.40 3.44 2.07
C ASN A 46 -14.25 3.60 3.35
N VAL A 47 -13.92 4.58 4.19
CA VAL A 47 -14.64 4.80 5.46
C VAL A 47 -16.03 5.36 5.20
N CYS A 48 -16.20 6.27 4.22
CA CYS A 48 -17.50 6.80 3.82
C CYS A 48 -18.44 5.69 3.33
N ILE A 49 -17.93 4.77 2.50
CA ILE A 49 -18.69 3.62 2.00
C ILE A 49 -19.05 2.70 3.18
N MET A 50 -18.09 2.35 4.04
CA MET A 50 -18.36 1.50 5.21
C MET A 50 -19.43 2.09 6.14
N LEU A 51 -19.35 3.38 6.45
CA LEU A 51 -20.37 4.03 7.29
C LEU A 51 -21.73 4.08 6.62
N GLY A 52 -21.78 4.32 5.30
CA GLY A 52 -23.02 4.36 4.53
C GLY A 52 -23.74 3.01 4.48
N PHE A 53 -23.00 1.90 4.41
CA PHE A 53 -23.58 0.56 4.32
C PHE A 53 -23.78 -0.14 5.67
N ALA A 54 -22.98 0.18 6.69
CA ALA A 54 -22.99 -0.54 7.96
C ALA A 54 -23.82 0.13 9.07
N GLU A 55 -24.47 1.27 8.80
CA GLU A 55 -25.22 2.10 9.78
C GLU A 55 -24.44 2.32 11.10
N MET A 56 -23.12 2.43 10.99
CA MET A 56 -22.24 2.46 12.16
C MET A 56 -22.22 3.85 12.83
N GLN A 57 -22.01 3.89 14.14
CA GLN A 57 -21.95 5.15 14.89
C GLN A 57 -20.83 6.06 14.38
N ALA A 58 -21.19 7.31 14.08
CA ALA A 58 -20.26 8.35 13.62
C ALA A 58 -19.10 8.64 14.59
N ALA A 59 -19.23 8.26 15.87
CA ALA A 59 -18.16 8.38 16.86
C ALA A 59 -16.92 7.51 16.51
N LEU A 60 -17.11 6.40 15.80
CA LEU A 60 -16.02 5.50 15.38
C LEU A 60 -15.30 5.96 14.10
N TYR A 61 -15.81 7.00 13.43
CA TYR A 61 -15.29 7.49 12.16
C TYR A 61 -13.79 7.79 12.22
N ASN A 62 -13.35 8.56 13.21
CA ASN A 62 -11.95 8.97 13.30
C ASN A 62 -11.00 7.78 13.54
N SER A 63 -11.41 6.83 14.39
CA SER A 63 -10.61 5.62 14.65
C SER A 63 -10.55 4.71 13.42
N MET A 64 -11.67 4.53 12.71
CA MET A 64 -11.73 3.74 11.48
C MET A 64 -10.95 4.39 10.34
N PHE A 65 -11.00 5.72 10.23
CA PHE A 65 -10.25 6.47 9.23
C PHE A 65 -8.75 6.36 9.47
N LEU A 66 -8.29 6.56 10.70
CA LEU A 66 -6.87 6.42 11.05
C LEU A 66 -6.40 4.97 10.83
N TRP A 67 -7.22 3.98 11.20
CA TRP A 67 -6.93 2.57 10.95
C TRP A 67 -6.83 2.25 9.46
N ALA A 68 -7.78 2.71 8.65
CA ALA A 68 -7.77 2.52 7.20
C ALA A 68 -6.54 3.17 6.56
N LEU A 69 -6.18 4.39 7.00
CA LEU A 69 -5.01 5.10 6.51
C LEU A 69 -3.70 4.37 6.87
N LEU A 70 -3.57 3.87 8.10
CA LEU A 70 -2.44 3.04 8.52
C LEU A 70 -2.34 1.77 7.68
N LEU A 71 -3.46 1.08 7.44
CA LEU A 71 -3.48 -0.10 6.58
C LEU A 71 -3.02 0.23 5.16
N PHE A 72 -3.49 1.34 4.57
CA PHE A 72 -3.03 1.80 3.27
C PHE A 72 -1.51 1.99 3.23
N PHE A 73 -0.93 2.65 4.23
CA PHE A 73 0.53 2.82 4.32
C PHE A 73 1.28 1.50 4.49
N VAL A 74 0.78 0.59 5.33
CA VAL A 74 1.42 -0.73 5.54
C VAL A 74 1.41 -1.53 4.23
N TYR A 75 0.27 -1.60 3.54
CA TYR A 75 0.18 -2.31 2.26
C TYR A 75 1.06 -1.67 1.19
N ASP A 76 1.08 -0.34 1.08
CA ASP A 76 1.92 0.37 0.12
C ASP A 76 3.41 0.10 0.37
N SER A 77 3.86 0.14 1.64
CA SER A 77 5.24 -0.22 2.00
C SER A 77 5.59 -1.69 1.72
N LEU A 78 4.64 -2.61 1.91
CA LEU A 78 4.80 -4.02 1.60
C LEU A 78 4.95 -4.24 0.09
N PHE A 79 4.13 -3.58 -0.72
CA PHE A 79 4.22 -3.66 -2.17
C PHE A 79 5.49 -3.00 -2.70
N ALA A 80 5.94 -1.88 -2.12
CA ALA A 80 7.22 -1.26 -2.44
C ALA A 80 8.40 -2.21 -2.13
N PHE A 81 8.35 -2.92 -0.99
CA PHE A 81 9.35 -3.93 -0.63
C PHE A 81 9.36 -5.10 -1.64
N ILE A 82 8.19 -5.62 -2.00
CA ILE A 82 8.08 -6.70 -2.99
C ILE A 82 8.60 -6.23 -4.37
N ALA A 83 8.29 -5.01 -4.78
CA ALA A 83 8.79 -4.41 -6.02
C ALA A 83 10.30 -4.17 -6.00
N ALA A 84 10.90 -3.93 -4.83
CA ALA A 84 12.35 -3.82 -4.68
C ALA A 84 13.04 -5.18 -4.90
N VAL A 85 12.45 -6.26 -4.38
CA VAL A 85 12.97 -7.64 -4.47
C VAL A 85 12.70 -8.29 -5.83
N ALA A 86 11.55 -8.01 -6.45
CA ALA A 86 11.17 -8.61 -7.72
C ALA A 86 11.91 -7.97 -8.91
N ALA A 87 12.35 -8.80 -9.86
CA ALA A 87 12.99 -8.35 -11.10
C ALA A 87 11.97 -8.05 -12.22
N ASP A 88 10.78 -8.66 -12.15
CA ASP A 88 9.74 -8.58 -13.18
C ASP A 88 8.37 -8.37 -12.52
N THR A 89 7.53 -7.56 -13.17
CA THR A 89 6.14 -7.30 -12.84
C THR A 89 5.32 -8.56 -12.59
N ARG A 90 5.53 -9.61 -13.40
CA ARG A 90 4.80 -10.87 -13.27
C ARG A 90 5.23 -11.64 -12.01
N GLN A 91 6.52 -11.61 -11.69
CA GLN A 91 7.03 -12.23 -10.45
C GLN A 91 6.53 -11.48 -9.21
N ALA A 92 6.49 -10.15 -9.27
CA ALA A 92 6.04 -9.32 -8.15
C ALA A 92 4.58 -9.64 -7.76
N GLN A 93 3.68 -9.81 -8.73
CA GLN A 93 2.28 -10.18 -8.46
C GLN A 93 2.17 -11.57 -7.83
N VAL A 94 2.95 -12.53 -8.31
CA VAL A 94 2.99 -13.89 -7.78
C VAL A 94 3.53 -13.90 -6.35
N LEU A 95 4.50 -13.05 -6.01
CA LEU A 95 5.04 -12.94 -4.64
C LEU A 95 4.08 -12.22 -3.69
N ALA A 96 3.33 -11.23 -4.19
CA ALA A 96 2.44 -10.43 -3.37
C ALA A 96 1.22 -11.21 -2.87
N SER A 97 0.66 -12.09 -3.71
CA SER A 97 -0.53 -12.89 -3.38
C SER A 97 -0.37 -13.75 -2.11
N PRO A 98 0.70 -14.56 -1.93
CA PRO A 98 0.87 -15.34 -0.71
C PRO A 98 1.19 -14.47 0.52
N CYS A 99 1.95 -13.37 0.36
CA CYS A 99 2.25 -12.46 1.47
C CYS A 99 0.95 -11.86 2.06
N VAL A 100 0.07 -11.34 1.20
CA VAL A 100 -1.22 -10.79 1.66
C VAL A 100 -2.11 -11.88 2.24
N SER A 101 -2.12 -13.09 1.65
CA SER A 101 -2.91 -14.21 2.13
C SER A 101 -2.54 -14.64 3.55
N ILE A 102 -1.23 -14.63 3.88
CA ILE A 102 -0.74 -14.92 5.24
C ILE A 102 -1.26 -13.86 6.23
N PHE A 103 -1.15 -12.57 5.89
CA PHE A 103 -1.67 -11.49 6.75
C PHE A 103 -3.18 -11.57 6.96
N MET A 104 -3.94 -11.98 5.94
CA MET A 104 -5.37 -12.22 6.10
C MET A 104 -5.66 -13.42 7.01
N LEU A 105 -4.90 -14.51 6.89
CA LEU A 105 -5.08 -15.71 7.69
C LEU A 105 -4.89 -15.43 9.19
N PHE A 106 -3.87 -14.64 9.53
CA PHE A 106 -3.52 -14.29 10.91
C PHE A 106 -4.22 -13.04 11.45
N ASN A 107 -5.26 -12.54 10.76
CA ASN A 107 -6.02 -11.37 11.21
C ASN A 107 -6.84 -11.61 12.50
N GLY A 108 -6.84 -12.85 13.03
CA GLY A 108 -7.58 -13.23 14.25
C GLY A 108 -9.06 -13.52 14.03
N PHE A 109 -9.60 -13.17 12.86
CA PHE A 109 -10.97 -13.48 12.45
C PHE A 109 -11.10 -14.87 11.79
N ILE A 110 -10.17 -15.23 10.90
CA ILE A 110 -10.19 -16.52 10.17
C ILE A 110 -9.62 -17.64 11.03
N VAL A 111 -8.45 -17.41 11.62
CA VAL A 111 -7.85 -18.32 12.60
C VAL A 111 -8.07 -17.71 13.98
N THR A 112 -8.94 -18.34 14.77
CA THR A 112 -9.17 -17.95 16.15
C THR A 112 -7.89 -18.21 16.96
N GLN A 113 -7.28 -17.15 17.47
CA GLN A 113 -6.25 -17.29 18.50
C GLN A 113 -6.99 -17.72 19.78
N ARG A 114 -6.95 -19.01 20.11
CA ARG A 114 -7.44 -19.48 21.41
C ARG A 114 -6.46 -18.98 22.46
N ASP A 115 -6.98 -18.16 23.35
CA ASP A 115 -6.30 -17.61 24.52
C ASP A 115 -5.46 -18.68 25.25
N SER A 116 -4.22 -18.32 25.59
CA SER A 116 -3.43 -18.93 26.66
C SER A 116 -3.22 -17.88 27.73
#